data_AF-A0A658BKS2-F1
#
_entry.id   AF-A0A658BKS2-F1
#
_cell.length_a   1.000
_cell.length_b   1.000
_cell.length_c   1.000
_cell.angle_alpha   90.00
_cell.angle_beta   90.00
_cell.angle_gamma   90.00
#
_symmetry.space_group_name_H-M   'P 1'
#
loop_
_entity.id
_entity.type
_entity.pdbx_description
1 polymer ?
#
loop_
_entity_poly.entity_id
_entity_poly.type
_entity_poly.pdbx_seq_one_letter_code
_entity_poly.pdbx_strand_id
1 'polypeptide(L)' 'MVKERVLDALWLEPPEPLELTLEAIETLLPGERLRLLIHRKPQMLFPILQEWGFAHQTIDREDGTYE' A
#
# COMPACT_ATOMS: atom_id res chain seq x y z
N MET A 1 18.65 8.99 -2.93
CA MET A 1 17.62 8.62 -3.91
C MET A 1 16.60 7.81 -3.14
N VAL A 2 15.32 8.22 -3.10
CA VAL A 2 14.27 7.42 -2.45
C VAL A 2 14.05 6.19 -3.32
N LYS A 3 14.22 5.01 -2.76
CA LYS A 3 14.02 3.75 -3.48
C LYS A 3 12.56 3.34 -3.33
N GLU A 4 11.85 3.29 -4.44
CA GLU A 4 10.44 2.89 -4.50
C GLU A 4 10.34 1.40 -4.77
N ARG A 5 9.52 0.70 -3.98
CA ARG A 5 9.06 -0.65 -4.28
C ARG A 5 7.58 -0.59 -4.67
N VAL A 6 7.23 -1.23 -5.77
CA VAL A 6 5.84 -1.31 -6.23
C VAL A 6 5.27 -2.67 -5.85
N LEU A 7 4.08 -2.69 -5.26
CA LEU A 7 3.29 -3.88 -4.99
C LEU A 7 2.02 -3.81 -5.84
N ASP A 8 1.90 -4.74 -6.78
CA ASP A 8 0.68 -4.88 -7.59
C ASP A 8 -0.28 -5.86 -6.89
N ALA A 9 -1.37 -5.32 -6.37
CA ALA A 9 -2.47 -6.06 -5.74
C ALA A 9 -3.79 -5.84 -6.48
N LEU A 10 -3.73 -5.47 -7.77
CA LEU A 10 -4.90 -5.37 -8.61
C LEU A 10 -5.57 -6.75 -8.72
N TRP A 11 -6.89 -6.76 -8.62
CA TRP A 11 -7.75 -7.94 -8.74
C TRP A 11 -7.52 -9.07 -7.72
N LEU A 12 -6.69 -8.86 -6.71
CA LEU A 12 -6.53 -9.79 -5.60
C LEU A 12 -7.71 -9.69 -4.61
N GLU A 13 -8.20 -10.84 -4.15
CA GLU A 13 -9.34 -10.92 -3.24
C GLU A 13 -8.93 -10.63 -1.79
N PRO A 14 -9.80 -10.07 -0.93
CA PRO A 14 -9.48 -9.94 0.49
C PRO A 14 -9.31 -11.34 1.13
N PRO A 15 -8.35 -11.53 2.06
CA PRO A 15 -7.50 -10.51 2.70
C PRO A 15 -6.15 -10.26 2.00
N GLU A 16 -5.86 -10.93 0.88
CA GLU A 16 -4.50 -11.01 0.29
C GLU A 16 -3.81 -9.65 0.03
N PRO A 17 -4.46 -8.61 -0.55
CA PRO A 17 -3.84 -7.29 -0.69
C PRO A 17 -3.36 -6.68 0.63
N LEU A 18 -4.11 -6.91 1.71
CA LEU A 18 -3.77 -6.36 3.01
C LEU A 18 -2.52 -7.05 3.55
N GLU A 19 -2.52 -8.38 3.54
CA GLU A 19 -1.41 -9.20 4.04
C GLU A 19 -0.11 -8.88 3.30
N LEU A 20 -0.13 -8.89 1.96
CA LEU A 20 1.03 -8.55 1.13
C LEU A 20 1.54 -7.13 1.38
N THR A 21 0.63 -6.18 1.61
CA THR A 21 1.02 -4.79 1.90
C THR A 21 1.71 -4.69 3.25
N LEU A 22 1.19 -5.37 4.28
CA LEU A 22 1.78 -5.37 5.62
C LEU A 22 3.16 -6.05 5.62
N GLU A 23 3.28 -7.23 5.00
CA GLU A 23 4.57 -7.94 4.84
C GLU A 23 5.60 -7.09 4.08
N ALA A 24 5.15 -6.37 3.06
CA ALA A 24 5.99 -5.42 2.37
C ALA A 24 6.44 -4.32 3.35
N ILE A 25 5.52 -3.65 4.04
CA ILE A 25 5.87 -2.56 4.96
C ILE A 25 6.86 -3.00 6.04
N GLU A 26 6.71 -4.19 6.61
CA GLU A 26 7.63 -4.74 7.62
C GLU A 26 9.08 -4.87 7.13
N THR A 27 9.26 -5.04 5.82
CA THR A 27 10.59 -5.20 5.19
C THR A 27 11.13 -3.91 4.57
N LEU A 28 10.42 -2.78 4.67
CA LEU A 28 10.90 -1.49 4.16
C LEU A 28 12.10 -0.98 4.95
N LEU A 29 13.15 -0.56 4.25
CA LEU A 29 14.29 0.08 4.87
C LEU A 29 14.05 1.59 5.05
N PRO A 30 14.75 2.25 6.00
CA PRO A 30 14.69 3.70 6.14
C PRO A 30 15.01 4.44 4.83
N GLY A 31 14.11 5.30 4.38
CA GLY A 31 14.23 6.04 3.13
C GLY A 31 13.70 5.31 1.89
N GLU A 32 13.12 4.13 2.04
CA GLU A 32 12.31 3.46 1.01
C GLU A 32 10.84 3.87 1.12
N ARG A 33 10.10 3.68 0.02
CA ARG A 33 8.63 3.84 -0.01
C ARG A 33 7.99 2.66 -0.72
N LEU A 34 6.79 2.30 -0.28
CA LEU A 34 5.93 1.33 -0.95
C LEU A 34 4.85 2.07 -1.74
N ARG A 35 4.70 1.73 -3.02
CA ARG A 35 3.57 2.12 -3.86
C ARG A 35 2.68 0.89 -4.07
N LEU A 36 1.44 0.96 -3.61
CA LEU A 36 0.48 -0.14 -3.68
C LEU A 36 -0.50 0.13 -4.82
N LEU A 37 -0.63 -0.76 -5.78
CA LEU A 37 -1.68 -0.68 -6.80
C LEU A 37 -2.85 -1.57 -6.39
N ILE A 38 -4.05 -1.01 -6.29
CA ILE A 38 -5.23 -1.77 -5.82
C ILE A 38 -6.52 -1.26 -6.47
N HIS A 39 -7.45 -2.17 -6.76
CA HIS A 39 -8.72 -1.88 -7.44
C HIS A 39 -9.84 -1.44 -6.48
N ARG A 40 -9.55 -1.34 -5.18
CA ARG A 40 -10.46 -0.93 -4.12
C ARG A 40 -9.74 -0.11 -3.08
N LYS A 41 -10.44 0.86 -2.47
CA LYS A 41 -9.85 1.71 -1.44
C LYS A 41 -9.47 0.89 -0.19
N PRO A 42 -8.20 0.86 0.24
CA PRO A 42 -7.74 0.02 1.35
C PRO A 42 -8.05 0.66 2.72
N GLN A 43 -9.33 0.85 3.04
CA GLN A 43 -9.76 1.57 4.26
C GLN A 43 -9.21 0.96 5.56
N MET A 44 -9.06 -0.36 5.61
CA MET A 44 -8.52 -1.06 6.78
C MET A 44 -7.02 -0.80 7.00
N LEU A 45 -6.28 -0.41 5.95
CA LEU A 45 -4.84 -0.19 6.02
C LEU A 45 -4.51 1.11 6.77
N PHE A 46 -5.29 2.18 6.55
CA PHE A 46 -5.02 3.51 7.11
C PHE A 46 -4.80 3.56 8.63
N PRO A 47 -5.68 2.97 9.49
CA PRO A 47 -5.43 2.97 10.93
C PRO A 47 -4.16 2.19 11.31
N ILE A 48 -3.84 1.09 10.61
CA ILE A 48 -2.64 0.29 10.86
C ILE A 48 -1.37 1.09 10.52
N LEU A 49 -1.36 1.77 9.37
CA LEU A 49 -0.23 2.63 8.98
C LEU A 49 0.02 3.73 10.01
N GLN A 50 -1.05 4.35 10.50
CA GLN A 50 -0.95 5.39 11.52
C GLN A 50 -0.39 4.83 12.84
N GLU A 51 -0.87 3.66 13.28
CA GLU A 51 -0.37 2.98 14.48
C GLU A 51 1.11 2.60 14.34
N TRP A 52 1.53 2.19 13.15
CA TRP A 52 2.92 1.82 12.85
C TRP A 52 3.82 3.02 12.52
N GLY A 53 3.30 4.24 12.55
CA GLY A 53 4.06 5.47 12.33
C GLY A 53 4.39 5.77 10.86
N PHE A 54 3.70 5.14 9.91
CA PHE A 54 3.86 5.39 8.48
C PHE A 54 2.93 6.50 7.99
N ALA A 55 3.50 7.44 7.24
CA ALA A 55 2.72 8.36 6.43
C ALA A 55 2.23 7.65 5.15
N HIS A 56 1.03 7.99 4.70
CA HIS A 56 0.47 7.49 3.44
C HIS A 56 -0.13 8.61 2.61
N GLN A 57 -0.17 8.38 1.30
CA GLN A 57 -0.91 9.17 0.34
C GLN A 57 -1.76 8.20 -0.47
N THR A 58 -2.94 8.65 -0.89
CA THR A 58 -3.80 7.88 -1.80
C THR A 58 -4.13 8.74 -3.00
N ILE A 59 -3.98 8.17 -4.18
CA ILE A 59 -4.30 8.79 -5.46
C ILE A 59 -5.38 7.94 -6.13
N ASP A 60 -6.55 8.54 -6.31
CA ASP A 60 -7.62 7.94 -7.10
C ASP A 60 -7.26 8.08 -8.59
N ARG A 61 -7.25 6.96 -9.32
CA ARG A 61 -6.93 6.94 -10.75
C ARG A 61 -8.19 6.99 -11.61
N GLU A 62 -8.03 7.44 -12.85
CA GLU A 62 -9.14 7.60 -13.80
C GLU A 62 -9.81 6.26 -14.18
N ASP A 63 -9.09 5.15 -14.05
CA ASP A 63 -9.57 3.79 -14.33
C ASP A 63 -10.35 3.14 -13.16
N GLY A 64 -10.58 3.89 -12.07
CA GLY A 64 -11.26 3.41 -10.87
C GLY A 64 -10.37 2.62 -9.91
N THR A 65 -9.05 2.55 -10.17
CA THR A 65 -8.06 1.98 -9.26
C THR A 65 -7.45 3.05 -8.34
N TYR A 66 -6.62 2.61 -7.40
CA TYR A 66 -5.97 3.45 -6.39
C TYR A 66 -4.46 3.15 -6.37
N GLU A 67 -3.66 4.19 -6.09
CA GLU A 67 -2.25 4.06 -5.70
C GLU A 67 -1.86 4.81 -4.42
#